data_AF-A0AAV7MH98-F1
#
_entry.id   AF-A0AAV7MH98-F1
#
_cell.length_a   1.000
_cell.length_b   1.000
_cell.length_c   1.000
_cell.angle_alpha   90.00
_cell.angle_beta   90.00
_cell.angle_gamma   90.00
#
_symmetry.space_group_name_H-M   'P 1'
#
loop_
_entity.id
_entity.type
_entity.pdbx_description
1 polymer ?
#
loop_
_entity_poly.entity_id
_entity_poly.type
_entity_poly.pdbx_seq_one_letter_code
_entity_poly.pdbx_strand_id
1 'polypeptide(L)' 'VLMYSGQLDVIVAASLTERFLLTVPWSKVEDYKNAERKYWKVRPSDTEVAGYVRQAGEFYQ' A
#
# COMPACT_ATOMS: atom_id res chain seq x y z
N VAL A 1 9.93 6.16 1.40
CA VAL A 1 8.66 6.88 1.69
C VAL A 1 7.60 5.85 2.07
N LEU A 2 6.81 6.11 3.12
CA LEU A 2 5.71 5.25 3.55
C LEU A 2 4.39 6.01 3.44
N MET A 3 3.39 5.42 2.78
CA MET A 3 2.04 5.97 2.67
C MET A 3 1.04 4.95 3.18
N TYR A 4 0.46 5.16 4.35
CA TYR A 4 -0.47 4.21 4.97
C TYR A 4 -1.89 4.79 5.04
N SER A 5 -2.90 3.92 4.96
CA SER A 5 -4.31 4.30 5.13
C SER A 5 -5.03 3.31 6.05
N GLY A 6 -5.87 3.82 6.93
CA GLY A 6 -6.81 2.98 7.67
C GLY A 6 -7.96 2.54 6.76
N GLN A 7 -8.32 1.25 6.77
CA GLN A 7 -9.34 0.72 5.84
C GLN A 7 -10.75 1.31 6.06
N LEU A 8 -11.01 1.89 7.23
CA LEU A 8 -12.31 2.46 7.62
C LEU A 8 -12.31 4.00 7.58
N ASP A 9 -11.24 4.64 7.10
CA ASP A 9 -11.25 6.08 6.87
C ASP A 9 -12.10 6.40 5.65
N VAL A 10 -13.11 7.24 5.84
CA VAL A 10 -14.04 7.67 4.78
C VAL A 10 -13.67 9.01 4.18
N ILE A 11 -12.90 9.85 4.89
CA ILE A 11 -12.50 11.17 4.41
C ILE A 11 -11.37 11.01 3.40
N VAL A 12 -10.39 10.16 3.71
CA VAL A 12 -9.27 9.83 2.81
C VAL A 12 -9.16 8.31 2.67
N ALA A 13 -10.16 7.74 2.00
CA ALA A 13 -10.26 6.29 1.83
C ALA A 13 -9.04 5.69 1.11
N ALA A 14 -8.64 4.49 1.54
CA ALA A 14 -7.51 3.76 0.96
C ALA A 14 -7.63 3.59 -0.57
N SER A 15 -8.84 3.38 -1.07
CA SER A 15 -9.11 3.27 -2.52
C SER A 15 -8.77 4.54 -3.30
N LEU A 16 -8.93 5.72 -2.70
CA LEU A 16 -8.56 7.00 -3.32
C LEU A 16 -7.03 7.12 -3.41
N THR A 17 -6.32 6.79 -2.33
CA THR A 17 -4.85 6.75 -2.31
C THR A 17 -4.30 5.76 -3.33
N GLU A 18 -4.84 4.54 -3.37
CA GLU A 18 -4.41 3.51 -4.33
C GLU A 18 -4.63 3.95 -5.78
N ARG A 19 -5.78 4.57 -6.08
CA ARG A 19 -6.07 5.08 -7.42
C ARG A 19 -5.18 6.26 -7.78
N PHE A 20 -4.94 7.18 -6.86
CA PHE A 20 -4.06 8.33 -7.05
C PHE A 20 -2.65 7.89 -7.47
N LEU A 21 -2.05 6.95 -6.75
CA LEU A 21 -0.70 6.43 -7.00
C LEU A 21 -0.54 5.76 -8.37
N LEU A 22 -1.62 5.27 -8.97
CA LEU A 22 -1.62 4.68 -10.32
C LEU A 22 -1.74 5.72 -11.46
N THR A 23 -2.16 6.95 -11.15
CA THR A 23 -2.50 7.98 -12.16
C THR A 23 -1.48 9.10 -12.26
N VAL A 24 -0.80 9.42 -11.16
CA VAL A 24 0.22 10.48 -11.17
C VAL A 24 1.53 9.98 -11.79
N PRO A 25 2.27 10.83 -12.52
CA PRO A 25 3.59 10.48 -13.00
C PRO A 25 4.60 10.54 -11.84
N TRP A 26 5.21 9.40 -11.53
CA TRP A 26 6.32 9.30 -10.58
C TRP A 26 7.28 8.20 -11.01
N SER A 27 8.52 8.27 -10.52
CA SER A 27 9.66 7.48 -11.02
C SER A 27 9.50 5.96 -10.92
N LYS A 28 8.58 5.48 -10.07
CA LYS A 28 8.37 4.06 -9.78
C LYS A 28 6.95 3.58 -10.07
N VAL A 29 6.17 4.34 -10.86
CA VAL A 29 4.78 4.01 -11.18
C VAL A 29 4.61 2.66 -11.87
N GLU A 30 5.52 2.30 -12.79
CA GLU A 30 5.47 1.02 -13.50
C GLU A 30 5.85 -0.16 -12.59
N ASP A 31 6.86 0.01 -11.73
CA ASP A 31 7.21 -0.98 -10.70
C ASP A 31 6.02 -1.20 -9.74
N TYR A 32 5.36 -0.12 -9.33
CA TYR A 32 4.21 -0.17 -8.42
C TYR A 32 2.97 -0.83 -9.04
N LYS A 33 2.69 -0.58 -10.33
CA LYS A 33 1.60 -1.25 -11.07
C LYS A 33 1.76 -2.76 -11.09
N ASN A 34 3.00 -3.25 -11.16
CA ASN A 34 3.34 -4.67 -11.21
C ASN A 34 3.62 -5.28 -9.83
N ALA A 35 3.69 -4.46 -8.77
CA ALA A 35 4.03 -4.92 -7.44
C ALA A 35 2.91 -5.76 -6.80
N GLU A 36 3.29 -6.93 -6.28
CA GLU A 36 2.39 -7.83 -5.57
C GLU A 36 1.91 -7.20 -4.24
N ARG A 37 0.64 -7.40 -3.92
CA ARG A 37 0.06 -7.04 -2.63
C ARG A 37 0.24 -8.20 -1.65
N LYS A 38 0.99 -7.97 -0.57
CA LYS A 38 1.31 -8.97 0.44
C LYS A 38 0.53 -8.71 1.72
N TYR A 39 0.13 -9.76 2.43
CA TYR A 39 -0.41 -9.61 3.78
C TYR A 39 0.71 -9.22 4.74
N TRP A 40 0.40 -8.34 5.69
CA TRP A 40 1.31 -7.93 6.75
C TRP A 40 0.74 -8.32 8.10
N LYS A 41 1.64 -8.74 9.00
CA LYS A 41 1.36 -9.11 10.39
C LYS A 41 2.28 -8.32 11.30
N VAL A 42 1.78 -7.87 12.46
CA VAL A 42 2.58 -7.08 13.41
C VAL A 42 3.79 -7.89 13.89
N ARG A 43 3.57 -9.15 14.24
CA ARG A 43 4.64 -10.14 14.44
C ARG A 43 4.49 -11.28 13.43
N PRO A 44 5.60 -11.90 13.00
CA PRO A 44 5.56 -13.04 12.08
C PRO A 44 4.72 -14.23 12.59
N SER A 45 4.63 -14.39 13.92
CA SER A 45 3.89 -15.47 14.58
C SER A 45 2.39 -15.17 14.78
N ASP A 46 1.93 -13.95 14.51
CA ASP A 46 0.51 -13.63 14.73
C ASP A 46 -0.37 -14.42 13.75
N THR A 47 -1.53 -14.90 14.20
CA THR A 47 -2.50 -15.57 13.31
C THR A 47 -3.18 -14.56 12.40
N GLU A 48 -3.56 -13.41 12.98
CA GLU A 48 -4.34 -12.37 12.33
C GLU A 48 -3.52 -11.50 11.39
N VAL A 49 -4.16 -11.05 10.31
CA VAL A 49 -3.58 -10.10 9.35
C VAL A 49 -3.80 -8.68 9.86
N ALA A 50 -2.73 -7.92 9.99
CA ALA A 50 -2.77 -6.53 10.42
C ALA A 50 -3.08 -5.56 9.28
N GLY A 51 -2.73 -5.94 8.05
CA GLY A 51 -2.99 -5.14 6.87
C GLY A 51 -2.35 -5.73 5.63
N TYR A 52 -2.16 -4.89 4.62
CA TYR A 52 -1.55 -5.27 3.36
C TYR A 52 -0.46 -4.26 3.01
N VAL A 53 0.56 -4.73 2.30
CA VAL A 53 1.67 -3.90 1.83
C VAL A 53 1.95 -4.16 0.35
N ARG A 54 2.24 -3.10 -0.37
CA ARG A 54 2.80 -3.08 -1.72
C ARG A 54 4.07 -2.23 -1.70
N GLN A 55 5.11 -2.71 -2.36
CA GLN A 55 6.42 -2.05 -2.36
C GLN A 55 6.93 -1.84 -3.79
N ALA A 56 7.45 -0.65 -4.06
CA ALA A 56 8.17 -0.32 -5.30
C ALA A 56 9.48 0.40 -4.95
N GLY A 57 10.59 -0.35 -4.91
CA GLY A 57 11.87 0.16 -4.41
C GLY A 57 11.79 0.55 -2.93
N GLU A 58 12.12 1.80 -2.61
CA GLU A 58 12.04 2.34 -1.24
C GLU A 58 10.70 3.06 -0.95
N PHE A 59 9.69 2.86 -1.80
CA PHE A 59 8.32 3.30 -1.57
C PHE A 59 7.48 2.13 -1.06
N TYR A 60 6.75 2.38 0.04
CA TYR A 60 5.89 1.41 0.72
C TYR A 60 4.49 1.99 0.87
N GLN A 61 3.48 1.19 0.51
CA GLN A 61 2.06 1.53 0.69
C GLN A 61 1.31 0.36 1.31
#